data_AF-A0A4Y8RXT8-F1
#
_entry.id   AF-A0A4Y8RXT8-F1
#
_cell.length_a   1.000
_cell.length_b   1.000
_cell.length_c   1.000
_cell.angle_alpha   90.00
_cell.angle_beta   90.00
_cell.angle_gamma   90.00
#
_symmetry.space_group_name_H-M   'P 1'
#
loop_
_entity.id
_entity.type
_entity.pdbx_description
1 polymer ?
#
loop_
_entity_poly.entity_id
_entity_poly.type
_entity_poly.pdbx_seq_one_letter_code
_entity_poly.pdbx_strand_id
1 'polypeptide(L)'
;MDNIELSNGSFIKCKSLSLDEFDSLRLNALEGPIGKFKNQFGVDVYKLKNEEVIANDNGYYMLFNNTDDVEKVLMDANNSSQGTEILSNKNPFGKDFPNHTEALIKELSDTLGVKYVQPNEQLIRDLDSKLSKLPNASEFKKRHLINFIAVIGEVLLRKYKTEWEMVLSSDTKTWNPYLRSTNRPIEFFTYLYEDIYIKENHERLLTEIYETVNDIKKNQR
;
A
#
# COMPACT_ATOMS: atom_id res chain seq x y z
N MET A 1 6.81 -12.92 -8.66
CA MET A 1 6.11 -12.08 -9.66
C MET A 1 5.46 -11.01 -8.83
N ASP A 2 5.86 -9.79 -9.09
CA ASP A 2 5.55 -8.61 -8.29
C ASP A 2 4.43 -7.83 -8.98
N ASN A 3 3.88 -6.82 -8.30
CA ASN A 3 2.90 -5.93 -8.90
C ASN A 3 3.28 -4.48 -8.61
N ILE A 4 3.20 -3.62 -9.62
CA ILE A 4 3.21 -2.17 -9.46
C ILE A 4 1.76 -1.70 -9.37
N GLU A 5 1.39 -1.02 -8.28
CA GLU A 5 0.12 -0.32 -8.19
C GLU A 5 0.23 1.05 -8.86
N LEU A 6 -0.67 1.35 -9.78
CA LEU A 6 -0.78 2.64 -10.44
C LEU A 6 -1.61 3.61 -9.60
N SER A 7 -1.48 4.91 -9.88
CA SER A 7 -2.21 6.01 -9.24
C SER A 7 -3.72 6.02 -9.53
N ASN A 8 -4.26 4.99 -10.19
CA ASN A 8 -5.70 4.74 -10.32
C ASN A 8 -6.17 3.49 -9.53
N GLY A 9 -5.28 2.87 -8.74
CA GLY A 9 -5.55 1.67 -7.96
C GLY A 9 -5.51 0.35 -8.74
N SER A 10 -5.19 0.38 -10.03
CA SER A 10 -4.96 -0.84 -10.82
C SER A 10 -3.55 -1.38 -10.64
N PHE A 11 -3.35 -2.66 -10.92
CA PHE A 11 -2.06 -3.34 -10.74
C PHE A 11 -1.51 -3.83 -12.07
N ILE A 12 -0.22 -3.61 -12.28
CA ILE A 12 0.55 -4.14 -13.40
C ILE A 12 1.49 -5.21 -12.88
N LYS A 13 1.37 -6.42 -13.43
CA LYS A 13 2.28 -7.53 -13.12
C LYS A 13 3.65 -7.25 -13.71
N CYS A 14 4.68 -7.45 -12.89
CA CYS A 14 6.06 -7.31 -13.31
C CYS A 14 6.96 -8.31 -12.57
N LYS A 15 8.21 -8.41 -12.99
CA LYS A 15 9.24 -9.14 -12.25
C LYS A 15 10.50 -8.29 -12.21
N SER A 16 11.01 -8.04 -11.02
CA SER A 16 12.34 -7.45 -10.84
C SER A 16 13.41 -8.40 -11.39
N LEU A 17 14.35 -7.86 -12.16
CA LEU A 17 15.46 -8.61 -12.75
C LEU A 17 16.79 -8.16 -12.13
N SER A 18 17.72 -9.09 -12.02
CA SER A 18 19.14 -8.75 -11.87
C SER A 18 19.70 -8.18 -13.18
N LEU A 19 20.85 -7.50 -13.10
CA LEU A 19 21.56 -7.01 -14.28
C LEU A 19 21.90 -8.16 -15.25
N ASP A 20 22.38 -9.29 -14.72
CA ASP A 20 22.77 -10.44 -15.54
C ASP A 20 21.57 -11.06 -16.29
N GLU A 21 20.41 -11.15 -15.62
CA GLU A 21 19.16 -11.59 -16.27
C GLU A 21 18.73 -10.60 -17.36
N PHE A 22 18.79 -9.30 -17.07
CA PHE A 22 18.42 -8.25 -18.03
C PHE A 22 19.31 -8.29 -19.27
N ASP A 23 20.63 -8.36 -19.10
CA ASP A 23 21.57 -8.40 -20.22
C ASP A 23 21.41 -9.67 -21.05
N SER A 24 21.18 -10.81 -20.40
CA SER A 24 20.91 -12.08 -21.08
C SER A 24 19.64 -12.02 -21.95
N LEU A 25 18.57 -11.40 -21.44
CA LEU A 25 17.33 -11.20 -22.18
C LEU A 25 17.49 -10.17 -23.30
N ARG A 26 18.20 -9.07 -23.03
CA ARG A 26 18.49 -7.99 -23.99
C ARG A 26 19.22 -8.50 -25.22
N LEU A 27 20.22 -9.37 -25.06
CA LEU A 27 20.96 -9.98 -26.17
C LEU A 27 20.06 -10.82 -27.09
N ASN A 28 18.92 -11.30 -26.58
CA ASN A 28 17.96 -12.14 -27.29
C ASN A 28 16.68 -11.39 -27.69
N ALA A 29 16.63 -10.07 -27.48
CA ALA A 29 15.47 -9.25 -27.79
C ALA A 29 15.16 -9.28 -29.30
N LEU A 30 13.88 -9.30 -29.61
CA LEU A 30 13.39 -9.19 -30.99
C LEU A 30 13.56 -7.77 -31.52
N GLU A 31 13.34 -6.78 -30.65
CA GLU A 31 13.36 -5.36 -30.98
C GLU A 31 13.84 -4.55 -29.77
N GLY A 32 14.58 -3.47 -30.01
CA GLY A 32 14.89 -2.45 -29.02
C GLY A 32 16.28 -1.83 -29.20
N PRO A 33 16.57 -0.71 -28.51
CA PRO A 33 15.65 0.02 -27.64
C PRO A 33 14.52 0.70 -28.42
N ILE A 34 13.30 0.64 -27.89
CA ILE A 34 12.11 1.22 -28.52
C ILE A 34 12.13 2.74 -28.29
N GLY A 35 12.32 3.51 -29.36
CA GLY A 35 12.59 4.94 -29.30
C GLY A 35 11.52 5.79 -28.58
N LYS A 36 10.23 5.41 -28.64
CA LYS A 36 9.16 6.19 -27.97
C LYS A 36 9.40 6.33 -26.46
N PHE A 37 9.83 5.24 -25.81
CA PHE A 37 10.05 5.22 -24.36
C PHE A 37 11.32 5.97 -23.98
N LYS A 38 12.37 5.83 -24.79
CA LYS A 38 13.63 6.55 -24.57
C LYS A 38 13.44 8.06 -24.69
N ASN A 39 12.71 8.50 -25.71
CA ASN A 39 12.51 9.92 -25.99
C ASN A 39 11.54 10.59 -25.00
N GLN A 40 10.50 9.88 -24.57
CA GLN A 40 9.46 10.46 -23.70
C GLN A 40 9.78 10.33 -22.21
N PHE A 41 10.41 9.23 -21.80
CA PHE A 41 10.61 8.90 -20.38
C PHE A 41 12.08 8.66 -20.00
N GLY A 42 13.01 8.62 -20.97
CA GLY A 42 14.43 8.32 -20.71
C GLY A 42 14.74 6.83 -20.51
N VAL A 43 13.73 5.96 -20.59
CA VAL A 43 13.81 4.53 -20.25
C VAL A 43 14.15 3.68 -21.47
N ASP A 44 15.08 2.74 -21.31
CA ASP A 44 15.45 1.78 -22.36
C ASP A 44 14.53 0.56 -22.30
N VAL A 45 13.75 0.33 -23.36
CA VAL A 45 12.74 -0.74 -23.41
C VAL A 45 13.02 -1.66 -24.60
N TYR A 46 13.02 -2.98 -24.37
CA TYR A 46 13.27 -4.00 -25.39
C TYR A 46 12.14 -5.04 -25.41
N LYS A 47 11.66 -5.40 -26.59
CA LYS A 47 10.64 -6.42 -26.79
C LYS A 47 11.28 -7.79 -27.04
N LEU A 48 10.83 -8.79 -26.30
CA LEU A 48 11.27 -10.17 -26.43
C LEU A 48 10.41 -10.91 -27.47
N LYS A 49 10.86 -12.10 -27.88
CA LYS A 49 10.19 -12.92 -28.92
C LYS A 49 8.80 -13.40 -28.52
N ASN A 50 8.50 -13.46 -27.24
CA ASN A 50 7.23 -13.92 -26.66
C ASN A 50 6.28 -12.75 -26.29
N GLU A 51 6.48 -11.57 -26.88
CA GLU A 51 5.74 -10.33 -26.60
C GLU A 51 6.02 -9.68 -25.24
N GLU A 52 6.71 -10.36 -24.32
CA GLU A 52 7.19 -9.78 -23.07
C GLU A 52 8.20 -8.65 -23.33
N VAL A 53 8.36 -7.78 -22.34
CA VAL A 53 9.16 -6.56 -22.49
C VAL A 53 10.04 -6.37 -21.28
N ILE A 54 11.32 -6.09 -21.50
CA ILE A 54 12.24 -5.67 -20.45
C ILE A 54 12.47 -4.17 -20.52
N ALA A 55 12.55 -3.53 -19.35
CA ALA A 55 12.83 -2.11 -19.22
C ALA A 55 14.01 -1.88 -18.28
N ASN A 56 14.85 -0.90 -18.61
CA ASN A 56 15.91 -0.37 -17.76
C ASN A 56 15.66 1.13 -17.54
N ASP A 57 15.44 1.49 -16.28
CA ASP A 57 15.42 2.86 -15.81
C ASP A 57 16.50 3.04 -14.75
N ASN A 58 17.58 3.75 -15.09
CA ASN A 58 18.65 4.12 -14.15
C ASN A 58 19.21 2.95 -13.30
N GLY A 59 19.30 1.75 -13.88
CA GLY A 59 19.84 0.57 -13.20
C GLY A 59 18.79 -0.29 -12.49
N TYR A 60 17.51 0.08 -12.57
CA TYR A 60 16.40 -0.79 -12.20
C TYR A 60 15.92 -1.56 -13.43
N TYR A 61 15.95 -2.89 -13.33
CA TYR A 61 15.63 -3.79 -14.43
C TYR A 61 14.33 -4.53 -14.14
N MET A 62 13.38 -4.45 -15.07
CA MET A 62 12.03 -4.98 -14.88
C MET A 62 11.56 -5.74 -16.12
N LEU A 63 10.85 -6.84 -15.91
CA LEU A 63 10.13 -7.60 -16.93
C LEU A 63 8.63 -7.34 -16.82
N PHE A 64 8.00 -7.06 -17.95
CA PHE A 64 6.58 -6.82 -18.13
C PHE A 64 6.01 -7.75 -19.19
N ASN A 65 4.69 -7.95 -19.17
CA ASN A 65 4.02 -8.85 -20.12
C ASN A 65 3.93 -8.27 -21.54
N ASN A 66 3.92 -6.95 -21.70
CA ASN A 66 3.76 -6.27 -22.99
C ASN A 66 4.17 -4.78 -22.87
N THR A 67 4.21 -4.09 -24.02
CA THR A 67 4.59 -2.67 -24.10
C THR A 67 3.57 -1.72 -23.48
N ASP A 68 2.28 -2.07 -23.50
CA ASP A 68 1.22 -1.21 -22.98
C ASP A 68 1.30 -1.09 -21.46
N ASP A 69 1.68 -2.18 -20.80
CA ASP A 69 1.90 -2.22 -19.36
C ASP A 69 3.07 -1.34 -18.92
N VAL A 70 4.17 -1.33 -19.69
CA VAL A 70 5.30 -0.40 -19.49
C VAL A 70 4.84 1.05 -19.65
N GLU A 71 4.07 1.34 -20.70
CA GLU A 71 3.59 2.68 -20.99
C GLU A 71 2.69 3.22 -19.87
N LYS A 72 1.78 2.40 -19.35
CA LYS A 72 0.93 2.78 -18.22
C LYS A 72 1.75 3.13 -16.97
N VAL A 73 2.75 2.30 -16.63
CA VAL A 73 3.62 2.55 -15.47
C VAL A 73 4.40 3.86 -15.63
N LEU A 74 5.01 4.08 -16.79
CA LEU A 74 5.81 5.28 -17.03
C LEU A 74 4.95 6.55 -17.12
N MET A 75 3.77 6.48 -17.73
CA MET A 75 2.83 7.60 -17.73
C MET A 75 2.32 7.91 -16.33
N ASP A 76 2.03 6.89 -15.52
CA ASP A 76 1.59 7.08 -14.15
C ASP A 76 2.68 7.77 -13.32
N ALA A 77 3.92 7.28 -13.39
CA ALA A 77 5.08 7.86 -12.70
C ALA A 77 5.37 9.31 -13.11
N ASN A 78 5.21 9.64 -14.40
CA ASN A 78 5.47 10.99 -14.91
C ASN A 78 4.33 11.98 -14.60
N ASN A 79 3.10 11.47 -14.42
CA ASN A 79 1.94 12.28 -14.02
C ASN A 79 1.80 12.39 -12.49
N SER A 80 2.37 11.46 -11.72
CA SER A 80 2.55 11.58 -10.28
C SER A 80 3.74 12.51 -10.02
N SER A 81 3.51 13.81 -10.04
CA SER A 81 4.55 14.84 -9.87
C SER A 81 5.26 14.80 -8.51
N GLN A 82 4.76 14.00 -7.55
CA GLN A 82 5.33 13.74 -6.24
C GLN A 82 5.03 12.27 -5.93
N GLY A 83 5.97 11.54 -5.32
CA GLY A 83 5.99 10.07 -5.27
C GLY A 83 4.67 9.40 -4.87
N THR A 84 4.53 8.11 -5.18
CA THR A 84 3.29 7.35 -4.95
C THR A 84 2.89 7.41 -3.46
N GLU A 85 1.88 8.22 -3.16
CA GLU A 85 1.35 8.35 -1.81
C GLU A 85 0.69 7.04 -1.37
N ILE A 86 1.07 6.54 -0.20
CA ILE A 86 0.73 5.19 0.31
C ILE A 86 -0.78 4.91 0.31
N LEU A 87 -1.60 5.94 0.53
CA LEU A 87 -3.06 5.85 0.58
C LEU A 87 -3.76 6.41 -0.66
N SER A 88 -3.04 6.61 -1.76
CA SER A 88 -3.61 7.10 -3.01
C SER A 88 -4.76 6.21 -3.47
N ASN A 89 -5.94 6.82 -3.68
CA ASN A 89 -7.24 6.19 -3.95
C ASN A 89 -7.74 5.17 -2.91
N LYS A 90 -7.07 5.01 -1.77
CA LYS A 90 -7.48 4.05 -0.74
C LYS A 90 -8.45 4.66 0.26
N ASN A 91 -8.31 5.95 0.57
CA ASN A 91 -9.19 6.68 1.48
C ASN A 91 -10.31 7.42 0.71
N PRO A 92 -11.52 6.82 0.55
CA PRO A 92 -12.60 7.47 -0.19
C PRO A 92 -13.25 8.63 0.57
N PHE A 93 -13.01 8.74 1.88
CA PHE A 93 -13.62 9.75 2.74
C PHE A 93 -12.78 11.02 2.85
N GLY A 94 -11.54 10.99 2.37
CA GLY A 94 -10.63 12.14 2.43
C GLY A 94 -10.49 12.67 3.86
N LYS A 95 -10.66 14.00 4.02
CA LYS A 95 -10.65 14.70 5.32
C LYS A 95 -11.74 14.25 6.29
N ASP A 96 -12.85 13.69 5.78
CA ASP A 96 -14.03 13.33 6.58
C ASP A 96 -13.92 11.91 7.16
N PHE A 97 -12.83 11.19 6.85
CA PHE A 97 -12.52 9.85 7.37
C PHE A 97 -12.83 9.65 8.87
N PRO A 98 -12.48 10.57 9.79
CA PRO A 98 -12.77 10.40 11.23
C PRO A 98 -14.26 10.23 11.56
N ASN A 99 -15.16 10.76 10.73
CA ASN A 99 -16.61 10.63 10.93
C ASN A 99 -17.15 9.26 10.49
N HIS A 100 -16.35 8.48 9.77
CA HIS A 100 -16.74 7.18 9.19
C HIS A 100 -16.07 5.98 9.87
N THR A 101 -15.14 6.20 10.81
CA THR A 101 -14.36 5.13 11.45
C THR A 101 -15.23 4.07 12.11
N GLU A 102 -16.25 4.48 12.86
CA GLU A 102 -17.19 3.57 13.54
C GLU A 102 -17.90 2.63 12.54
N ALA A 103 -18.37 3.18 11.41
CA ALA A 103 -19.04 2.40 10.38
C ALA A 103 -18.09 1.41 9.70
N LEU A 104 -16.85 1.84 9.43
CA LEU A 104 -15.80 1.00 8.85
C LEU A 104 -15.42 -0.16 9.76
N ILE A 105 -15.30 0.08 11.07
CA ILE A 105 -15.00 -0.96 12.05
C ILE A 105 -16.12 -1.98 12.11
N LYS A 106 -17.37 -1.51 12.10
CA LYS A 106 -18.54 -2.37 12.10
C LYS A 106 -18.61 -3.24 10.84
N GLU A 107 -18.42 -2.65 9.66
CA GLU A 107 -18.38 -3.37 8.38
C GLU A 107 -17.35 -4.51 8.40
N LEU A 108 -16.13 -4.22 8.86
CA LEU A 108 -15.06 -5.22 8.95
C LEU A 108 -15.41 -6.33 9.95
N SER A 109 -15.95 -5.96 11.11
CA SER A 109 -16.34 -6.92 12.15
C SER A 109 -17.45 -7.84 11.67
N ASP A 110 -18.48 -7.29 11.02
CA ASP A 110 -19.58 -8.04 10.43
C ASP A 110 -19.07 -8.99 9.33
N THR A 111 -18.16 -8.52 8.48
CA THR A 111 -17.54 -9.32 7.41
C THR A 111 -16.75 -10.52 7.96
N LEU A 112 -16.08 -10.36 9.10
CA LEU A 112 -15.30 -11.42 9.74
C LEU A 112 -16.10 -12.26 10.76
N GLY A 113 -17.39 -11.94 10.96
CA GLY A 113 -18.23 -12.56 11.98
C GLY A 113 -17.67 -12.37 13.39
N VAL A 114 -17.11 -11.19 13.68
CA VAL A 114 -16.65 -10.76 15.00
C VAL A 114 -17.72 -9.89 15.63
N LYS A 115 -18.08 -10.18 16.89
CA LYS A 115 -19.07 -9.38 17.61
C LYS A 115 -18.49 -8.01 17.95
N TYR A 116 -19.00 -6.98 17.30
CA TYR A 116 -18.63 -5.60 17.59
C TYR A 116 -19.49 -5.00 18.71
N VAL A 117 -18.85 -4.37 19.69
CA VAL A 117 -19.51 -3.60 20.77
C VAL A 117 -18.93 -2.20 20.84
N GLN A 118 -17.59 -2.11 20.87
CA GLN A 118 -16.84 -0.87 20.83
C GLN A 118 -15.37 -1.16 20.44
N PRO A 119 -14.60 -0.16 20.01
CA PRO A 119 -13.19 -0.31 19.72
C PRO A 119 -12.41 -0.56 21.03
N ASN A 120 -11.73 -1.71 21.13
CA ASN A 120 -10.84 -2.04 22.24
C ASN A 120 -9.75 -3.05 21.80
N GLU A 121 -8.81 -3.35 22.70
CA GLU A 121 -7.73 -4.33 22.44
C GLU A 121 -8.26 -5.75 22.18
N GLN A 122 -9.40 -6.13 22.75
CA GLN A 122 -10.01 -7.43 22.52
C GLN A 122 -10.50 -7.57 21.08
N LEU A 123 -11.11 -6.51 20.52
CA LEU A 123 -11.55 -6.46 19.13
C LEU A 123 -10.37 -6.71 18.18
N ILE A 124 -9.22 -6.09 18.43
CA ILE A 124 -8.00 -6.32 17.64
C ILE A 124 -7.61 -7.80 17.63
N ARG A 125 -7.57 -8.43 18.80
CA ARG A 125 -7.21 -9.86 18.95
C ARG A 125 -8.22 -10.78 18.24
N ASP A 126 -9.51 -10.47 18.35
CA ASP A 126 -10.58 -11.25 17.72
C ASP A 126 -10.51 -11.15 16.19
N LEU A 127 -10.27 -9.94 15.66
CA LEU A 127 -10.08 -9.71 14.22
C LEU A 127 -8.85 -10.47 13.70
N ASP A 128 -7.69 -10.35 14.37
CA ASP A 128 -6.49 -11.09 13.99
C ASP A 128 -6.69 -12.62 13.99
N SER A 129 -7.42 -13.15 14.98
CA SER A 129 -7.75 -14.58 15.06
C SER A 129 -8.62 -15.07 13.90
N LYS A 130 -9.46 -14.19 13.35
CA LYS A 130 -10.26 -14.47 12.15
C LYS A 130 -9.44 -14.33 10.88
N LEU A 131 -8.64 -13.27 10.77
CA LEU A 131 -7.79 -13.00 9.62
C LEU A 131 -6.79 -14.13 9.36
N SER A 132 -6.18 -14.71 10.40
CA SER A 132 -5.22 -15.81 10.26
C SER A 132 -5.83 -17.11 9.70
N LYS A 133 -7.16 -17.24 9.73
CA LYS A 133 -7.90 -18.41 9.24
C LYS A 133 -8.50 -18.20 7.85
N LEU A 134 -8.34 -17.00 7.27
CA LEU A 134 -8.89 -16.70 5.94
C LEU A 134 -8.02 -17.28 4.83
N PRO A 135 -8.58 -18.07 3.90
CA PRO A 135 -7.84 -18.60 2.75
C PRO A 135 -7.20 -17.51 1.86
N ASN A 136 -7.88 -16.36 1.69
CA ASN A 136 -7.42 -15.24 0.88
C ASN A 136 -7.06 -14.02 1.74
N ALA A 137 -6.40 -14.24 2.88
CA ALA A 137 -6.11 -13.18 3.85
C ALA A 137 -5.38 -11.97 3.23
N SER A 138 -4.45 -12.17 2.30
CA SER A 138 -3.71 -11.07 1.65
C SER A 138 -4.62 -10.14 0.85
N GLU A 139 -5.43 -10.68 -0.06
CA GLU A 139 -6.38 -9.89 -0.86
C GLU A 139 -7.43 -9.22 0.02
N PHE A 140 -7.95 -9.95 1.00
CA PHE A 140 -8.87 -9.40 2.00
C PHE A 140 -8.25 -8.19 2.70
N LYS A 141 -6.99 -8.32 3.13
CA LYS A 141 -6.31 -7.26 3.86
C LYS A 141 -6.14 -5.99 3.01
N LYS A 142 -5.74 -6.15 1.74
CA LYS A 142 -5.59 -5.04 0.79
C LYS A 142 -6.91 -4.29 0.59
N ARG A 143 -8.01 -5.02 0.40
CA ARG A 143 -9.34 -4.43 0.21
C ARG A 143 -9.85 -3.67 1.43
N HIS A 144 -9.51 -4.13 2.64
CA HIS A 144 -10.01 -3.57 3.90
C HIS A 144 -8.96 -2.73 4.66
N LEU A 145 -7.90 -2.25 3.98
CA LEU A 145 -6.84 -1.44 4.59
C LEU A 145 -7.40 -0.27 5.41
N ILE A 146 -8.35 0.47 4.84
CA ILE A 146 -8.98 1.63 5.49
C ILE A 146 -9.76 1.24 6.75
N ASN A 147 -10.43 0.09 6.74
CA ASN A 147 -11.14 -0.40 7.91
C ASN A 147 -10.16 -0.78 9.04
N PHE A 148 -9.02 -1.38 8.71
CA PHE A 148 -7.98 -1.67 9.70
C PHE A 148 -7.36 -0.40 10.29
N ILE A 149 -7.12 0.63 9.47
CA ILE A 149 -6.66 1.93 9.96
C ILE A 149 -7.66 2.49 10.97
N ALA A 150 -8.96 2.43 10.67
CA ALA A 150 -10.02 2.84 11.59
C ALA A 150 -9.98 2.05 12.91
N VAL A 151 -9.87 0.72 12.87
CA VAL A 151 -9.77 -0.13 14.08
C VAL A 151 -8.62 0.31 14.97
N ILE A 152 -7.40 0.36 14.42
CA ILE A 152 -6.20 0.68 15.20
C ILE A 152 -6.30 2.10 15.78
N GLY A 153 -6.70 3.05 14.94
CA GLY A 153 -6.78 4.44 15.36
C GLY A 153 -7.81 4.70 16.44
N GLU A 154 -9.01 4.12 16.36
CA GLU A 154 -10.05 4.27 17.39
C GLU A 154 -9.65 3.61 18.72
N VAL A 155 -8.96 2.47 18.68
CA VAL A 155 -8.45 1.84 19.91
C VAL A 155 -7.39 2.72 20.59
N LEU A 156 -6.48 3.29 19.80
CA LEU A 156 -5.45 4.20 20.31
C LEU A 156 -6.04 5.51 20.83
N LEU A 157 -7.01 6.09 20.11
CA LEU A 157 -7.73 7.31 20.49
C LEU A 157 -8.33 7.17 21.89
N ARG A 158 -9.05 6.06 22.12
CA ARG A 158 -9.67 5.77 23.42
C ARG A 158 -8.65 5.56 24.54
N LYS A 159 -7.52 4.91 24.24
CA LYS A 159 -6.49 4.61 25.25
C LYS A 159 -5.67 5.83 25.65
N TYR A 160 -5.34 6.70 24.70
CA TYR A 160 -4.38 7.78 24.90
C TYR A 160 -4.99 9.18 24.86
N LYS A 161 -6.31 9.32 24.63
CA LYS A 161 -7.00 10.60 24.45
C LYS A 161 -6.35 11.46 23.35
N THR A 162 -5.93 10.81 22.26
CA THR A 162 -5.44 11.50 21.05
C THR A 162 -6.64 11.98 20.21
N GLU A 163 -6.36 12.67 19.12
CA GLU A 163 -7.37 13.08 18.14
C GLU A 163 -6.94 12.65 16.74
N TRP A 164 -7.90 12.40 15.85
CA TRP A 164 -7.59 12.21 14.45
C TRP A 164 -7.09 13.50 13.81
N GLU A 165 -6.11 13.38 12.94
CA GLU A 165 -5.57 14.47 12.14
C GLU A 165 -5.41 14.00 10.69
N MET A 166 -6.25 14.54 9.81
CA MET A 166 -6.16 14.25 8.38
C MET A 166 -5.26 15.28 7.71
N VAL A 167 -4.19 14.81 7.07
CA VAL A 167 -3.24 15.67 6.36
C VAL A 167 -3.36 15.41 4.86
N LEU A 168 -3.60 16.47 4.09
CA LEU A 168 -3.57 16.41 2.62
C LEU A 168 -2.12 16.30 2.19
N SER A 169 -1.82 15.27 1.40
CA SER A 169 -0.47 15.03 0.95
C SER A 169 -0.04 15.97 -0.18
N SER A 170 1.22 15.82 -0.52
CA SER A 170 1.95 16.62 -1.49
C SER A 170 1.31 16.51 -2.90
N ASP A 171 0.78 15.34 -3.24
CA ASP A 171 0.00 15.07 -4.47
C ASP A 171 -1.33 15.83 -4.58
N THR A 172 -1.72 16.60 -3.54
CA THR A 172 -2.94 17.41 -3.42
C THR A 172 -4.26 16.61 -3.47
N LYS A 173 -4.18 15.28 -3.43
CA LYS A 173 -5.33 14.38 -3.62
C LYS A 173 -5.48 13.36 -2.49
N THR A 174 -4.36 12.88 -1.96
CA THR A 174 -4.34 11.81 -0.96
C THR A 174 -4.43 12.39 0.45
N TRP A 175 -5.37 11.87 1.25
CA TRP A 175 -5.53 12.26 2.66
C TRP A 175 -5.00 11.16 3.58
N ASN A 176 -3.95 11.50 4.34
CA ASN A 176 -3.25 10.60 5.24
C ASN A 176 -3.76 10.75 6.69
N PRO A 177 -4.14 9.66 7.37
CA PRO A 177 -4.69 9.68 8.72
C PRO A 177 -3.61 9.56 9.79
N TYR A 178 -3.35 10.65 10.50
CA TYR A 178 -2.48 10.68 11.67
C TYR A 178 -3.29 10.69 12.96
N LEU A 179 -2.65 10.31 14.07
CA LEU A 179 -3.15 10.61 15.40
C LEU A 179 -2.35 11.74 16.02
N ARG A 180 -3.01 12.87 16.29
CA ARG A 180 -2.43 14.01 16.95
C ARG A 180 -2.13 13.67 18.41
N SER A 181 -0.88 13.91 18.79
CA SER A 181 -0.42 13.81 20.18
C SER A 181 0.36 15.06 20.51
N THR A 182 0.41 15.40 21.80
CA THR A 182 1.09 16.58 22.35
C THR A 182 2.49 16.86 21.79
N ASN A 183 3.29 15.83 21.53
CA ASN A 183 4.68 16.01 21.12
C ASN A 183 4.93 15.77 19.61
N ARG A 184 4.27 14.77 19.00
CA ARG A 184 4.40 14.42 17.58
C ARG A 184 3.16 13.69 17.06
N PRO A 185 2.76 13.90 15.79
CA PRO A 185 1.78 13.04 15.13
C PRO A 185 2.26 11.59 15.11
N ILE A 186 1.33 10.65 15.25
CA ILE A 186 1.61 9.22 15.07
C ILE A 186 1.22 8.84 13.64
N GLU A 187 2.19 8.32 12.90
CA GLU A 187 2.02 7.79 11.56
C GLU A 187 1.98 6.26 11.59
N PHE A 188 0.84 5.68 11.99
CA PHE A 188 0.78 4.22 12.16
C PHE A 188 0.33 3.47 10.89
N PHE A 189 -0.35 4.17 9.97
CA PHE A 189 -0.90 3.57 8.75
C PHE A 189 0.18 3.11 7.77
N THR A 190 1.37 3.71 7.83
CA THR A 190 2.53 3.31 7.01
C THR A 190 2.98 1.91 7.36
N TYR A 191 3.15 1.60 8.66
CA TYR A 191 3.50 0.24 9.09
C TYR A 191 2.46 -0.80 8.65
N LEU A 192 1.18 -0.46 8.76
CA LEU A 192 0.10 -1.33 8.31
C LEU A 192 0.15 -1.57 6.78
N TYR A 193 0.43 -0.53 6.01
CA TYR A 193 0.61 -0.66 4.56
C TYR A 193 1.80 -1.54 4.22
N GLU A 194 2.96 -1.30 4.83
CA GLU A 194 4.17 -2.11 4.61
C GLU A 194 3.92 -3.60 4.91
N ASP A 195 3.23 -3.91 6.00
CA ASP A 195 2.96 -5.29 6.38
C ASP A 195 1.97 -5.99 5.42
N ILE A 196 1.00 -5.25 4.86
CA ILE A 196 0.01 -5.79 3.92
C ILE A 196 0.58 -5.91 2.50
N TYR A 197 1.36 -4.93 2.04
CA TYR A 197 1.76 -4.82 0.64
C TYR A 197 3.21 -5.23 0.38
N ILE A 198 4.11 -5.14 1.36
CA ILE A 198 5.54 -5.42 1.18
C ILE A 198 5.93 -6.74 1.84
N LYS A 199 5.63 -6.91 3.13
CA LYS A 199 6.09 -8.09 3.88
C LYS A 199 5.20 -9.32 3.72
N GLU A 200 4.00 -9.14 3.19
CA GLU A 200 2.93 -10.15 3.13
C GLU A 200 2.76 -10.90 4.47
N ASN A 201 2.99 -10.23 5.61
CA ASN A 201 3.13 -10.91 6.90
C ASN A 201 1.81 -11.57 7.33
N HIS A 202 1.89 -12.79 7.88
CA HIS A 202 0.76 -13.71 7.93
C HIS A 202 0.08 -13.86 9.30
N GLU A 203 0.70 -13.46 10.41
CA GLU A 203 0.11 -13.63 11.74
C GLU A 203 0.07 -12.31 12.52
N ARG A 204 -1.08 -11.98 13.11
CA ARG A 204 -1.26 -10.89 14.08
C ARG A 204 -0.95 -9.45 13.62
N LEU A 205 -1.22 -9.15 12.35
CA LEU A 205 -1.06 -7.84 11.73
C LEU A 205 -1.52 -6.68 12.65
N LEU A 206 -2.75 -6.73 13.14
CA LEU A 206 -3.31 -5.59 13.88
C LEU A 206 -2.71 -5.47 15.29
N THR A 207 -2.46 -6.61 15.94
CA THR A 207 -1.83 -6.65 17.27
C THR A 207 -0.41 -6.10 17.22
N GLU A 208 0.40 -6.48 16.22
CA GLU A 208 1.78 -6.02 16.09
C GLU A 208 1.87 -4.50 15.87
N ILE A 209 1.06 -3.95 14.96
CA ILE A 209 1.00 -2.50 14.74
C ILE A 209 0.54 -1.77 16.00
N TYR A 210 -0.51 -2.29 16.65
CA TYR A 210 -1.01 -1.71 17.89
C TYR A 210 0.06 -1.67 19.00
N GLU A 211 0.76 -2.78 19.23
CA GLU A 211 1.80 -2.90 20.25
C GLU A 211 2.99 -1.97 19.96
N THR A 212 3.39 -1.90 18.69
CA THR A 212 4.46 -0.99 18.23
C THR A 212 4.14 0.46 18.55
N VAL A 213 2.93 0.92 18.22
CA VAL A 213 2.50 2.31 18.50
C VAL A 213 2.35 2.55 20.00
N ASN A 214 1.81 1.57 20.73
CA ASN A 214 1.65 1.62 22.17
C ASN A 214 2.99 1.75 22.90
N ASP A 215 4.06 1.11 22.40
CA ASP A 215 5.41 1.24 22.96
C ASP A 215 6.08 2.56 22.58
N ILE A 216 5.92 3.05 21.35
CA ILE A 216 6.32 4.41 20.96
C ILE A 216 5.70 5.44 21.91
N LYS A 217 4.42 5.27 22.27
CA LYS A 217 3.73 6.18 23.18
C LYS A 217 4.21 6.12 24.62
N LYS A 218 4.55 4.94 25.14
CA LYS A 218 5.12 4.81 26.49
C LYS A 218 6.45 5.53 26.60
N ASN A 219 7.27 5.49 25.56
CA ASN A 219 8.58 6.13 25.52
C ASN A 219 8.53 7.67 25.31
N GLN A 220 7.34 8.23 25.07
CA GLN A 220 7.11 9.69 24.91
C GLN A 220 6.57 10.36 26.19
N ARG A 221 6.33 9.59 27.26
CA ARG A 221 5.92 10.09 28.58
C ARG A 221 7.12 10.23 29.49
#